data_AF-A0A6I9HP99-F1
#
_entry.id   AF-A0A6I9HP99-F1
#
_cell.length_a   1.000
_cell.length_b   1.000
_cell.length_c   1.000
_cell.angle_alpha   90.00
_cell.angle_beta   90.00
_cell.angle_gamma   90.00
#
_symmetry.space_group_name_H-M   'P 1'
#
loop_
_entity.id
_entity.type
_entity.pdbx_description
1 polymer ?
#
loop_
_entity_poly.entity_id
_entity_poly.type
_entity_poly.pdbx_seq_one_letter_code
_entity_poly.pdbx_strand_id
1 'polypeptide(L)'
;MNPSTVDIHPEDTLLEENEERTMIDPNSKEDPKFKELIKVLIDWINDVLVEERIIVKQLEEDLYDGQVLQKLLEKLADRKLNVAEVTQSEIGQKQKLQTVLEAVHDLLRPHGWTIKWNVDSIHGKNLISILHLLVALAMHFRAPIRLPEHVSVQVVVVRKREGLLQTTHVSEELTTTTEMMMGRFERDAFDTLFDHAPDKLSVVKKSLITFVNKHLNKLNLEVTELETQFADGVYLVLLMGLLEDYFVPLHNFYLTPESFDQKVHNVSFAFELMQDGGLKKPKARPEDVVNLDLKSTLRVLYNLFTKYKNVE
;
A
#
# COMPACT_ATOMS: atom_id res chain seq x y z
N MET A 1 25.04 -27.17 -23.13
CA MET A 1 23.97 -26.30 -22.60
C MET A 1 23.73 -25.23 -23.64
N ASN A 2 22.59 -25.27 -24.33
CA ASN A 2 22.23 -24.24 -25.31
C ASN A 2 21.82 -22.97 -24.55
N PRO A 3 22.25 -21.77 -24.98
CA PRO A 3 21.71 -20.55 -24.42
C PRO A 3 20.22 -20.49 -24.77
N SER A 4 19.39 -20.35 -23.74
CA SER A 4 17.94 -20.20 -23.87
C SER A 4 17.66 -19.06 -24.85
N THR A 5 17.12 -19.40 -26.02
CA THR A 5 16.63 -18.42 -26.99
C THR A 5 15.45 -17.72 -26.33
N VAL A 6 15.65 -16.47 -25.91
CA VAL A 6 14.55 -15.57 -25.58
C VAL A 6 13.65 -15.58 -26.80
N ASP A 7 12.38 -15.94 -26.61
CA ASP A 7 11.37 -15.91 -27.67
C ASP A 7 11.02 -14.44 -27.90
N ILE A 8 11.89 -13.75 -28.65
CA ILE A 8 11.72 -12.34 -29.00
C ILE A 8 10.67 -12.32 -30.10
N HIS A 9 9.49 -11.76 -29.82
CA HIS A 9 8.43 -11.64 -30.82
C HIS A 9 8.96 -10.78 -31.98
N PRO A 10 8.61 -11.04 -33.26
CA PRO A 10 9.15 -10.28 -34.39
C PRO A 10 8.93 -8.76 -34.28
N GLU A 11 7.88 -8.32 -33.57
CA GLU A 11 7.63 -6.90 -33.26
C GLU A 11 8.59 -6.31 -32.21
N ASP A 12 9.23 -7.13 -31.38
CA ASP A 12 10.23 -6.72 -30.38
C ASP A 12 11.63 -6.54 -30.99
N THR A 13 11.84 -7.00 -32.23
CA THR A 13 13.11 -6.82 -32.98
C THR A 13 13.13 -5.57 -33.88
N LEU A 14 11.98 -4.93 -34.10
CA LEU A 14 11.84 -3.73 -34.89
C LEU A 14 12.07 -2.50 -34.01
N LEU A 15 13.32 -2.26 -33.63
CA LEU A 15 13.73 -1.05 -32.91
C LEU A 15 14.27 0.00 -33.89
N GLU A 16 13.89 1.27 -33.68
CA GLU A 16 14.53 2.43 -34.27
C GLU A 16 15.92 2.67 -33.64
N GLU A 17 16.74 3.49 -34.28
CA GLU A 17 18.12 3.73 -33.84
C GLU A 17 18.12 4.49 -32.49
N ASN A 18 18.79 3.93 -31.48
CA ASN A 18 18.75 4.33 -30.06
C ASN A 18 17.46 4.02 -29.30
N GLU A 19 16.49 3.33 -29.90
CA GLU A 19 15.31 2.86 -29.19
C GLU A 19 15.68 1.74 -28.20
N GLU A 20 15.01 1.75 -27.05
CA GLU A 20 15.22 0.79 -25.97
C GLU A 20 13.89 0.12 -25.63
N ARG A 21 13.90 -1.20 -25.54
CA ARG A 21 12.75 -1.99 -25.12
C ARG A 21 13.13 -2.89 -23.96
N THR A 22 12.19 -3.01 -23.04
CA THR A 22 12.38 -3.65 -21.76
C THR A 22 11.43 -4.84 -21.67
N MET A 23 11.96 -6.04 -21.49
CA MET A 23 11.18 -7.27 -21.42
C MET A 23 11.52 -8.03 -20.14
N ILE A 24 10.52 -8.61 -19.48
CA ILE A 24 10.77 -9.44 -18.30
C ILE A 24 11.28 -10.80 -18.77
N ASP A 25 12.37 -11.27 -18.17
CA ASP A 25 12.91 -12.61 -18.40
C ASP A 25 11.81 -13.67 -18.14
N PRO A 26 11.59 -14.63 -19.06
CA PRO A 26 10.54 -15.63 -18.91
C PRO A 26 10.59 -16.40 -17.58
N ASN A 27 11.78 -16.65 -17.03
CA ASN A 27 11.90 -17.36 -15.74
C ASN A 27 11.41 -16.48 -14.58
N SER A 28 11.60 -15.16 -14.68
CA SER A 28 11.09 -14.22 -13.69
C SER A 28 9.57 -14.08 -13.74
N LYS A 29 8.95 -14.24 -14.93
CA LYS A 29 7.48 -14.30 -15.07
C LYS A 29 6.89 -15.52 -14.36
N GLU A 30 7.64 -16.61 -14.29
CA GLU A 30 7.21 -17.84 -13.62
C GLU A 30 7.37 -17.81 -12.09
N ASP A 31 8.06 -16.81 -11.54
CA ASP A 31 8.29 -16.66 -10.10
C ASP A 31 6.95 -16.56 -9.32
N PRO A 32 6.72 -17.42 -8.32
CA PRO A 32 5.49 -17.41 -7.52
C PRO A 32 5.20 -16.07 -6.84
N LYS A 33 6.21 -15.39 -6.31
CA LYS A 33 6.03 -14.08 -5.64
C LYS A 33 5.70 -12.98 -6.64
N PHE A 34 6.27 -13.03 -7.84
CA PHE A 34 5.93 -12.09 -8.89
C PHE A 34 4.48 -12.26 -9.35
N LYS A 35 4.03 -13.51 -9.54
CA LYS A 35 2.63 -13.83 -9.84
C LYS A 35 1.69 -13.40 -8.71
N GLU A 36 2.08 -13.62 -7.46
CA GLU A 36 1.34 -13.17 -6.28
C GLU A 36 1.22 -11.64 -6.25
N LEU A 37 2.30 -10.90 -6.52
CA LEU A 37 2.28 -9.43 -6.59
C LEU A 37 1.26 -8.93 -7.62
N ILE A 38 1.30 -9.47 -8.84
CA ILE A 38 0.34 -9.13 -9.89
C ILE A 38 -1.09 -9.42 -9.43
N LYS A 39 -1.32 -10.61 -8.88
CA LYS A 39 -2.63 -11.02 -8.40
C LYS A 39 -3.18 -10.07 -7.32
N VAL A 40 -2.38 -9.80 -6.29
CA VAL A 40 -2.78 -8.92 -5.17
C VAL A 40 -3.13 -7.52 -5.67
N LEU A 41 -2.37 -6.98 -6.63
CA LEU A 41 -2.65 -5.67 -7.22
C LEU A 41 -3.92 -5.68 -8.07
N ILE A 42 -4.16 -6.74 -8.85
CA ILE A 42 -5.40 -6.90 -9.62
C ILE A 42 -6.61 -6.99 -8.69
N ASP A 43 -6.54 -7.86 -7.69
CA ASP A 43 -7.62 -8.08 -6.71
C ASP A 43 -7.94 -6.75 -6.00
N TRP A 44 -6.91 -6.00 -5.59
CA TRP A 44 -7.08 -4.66 -4.99
C TRP A 44 -7.78 -3.66 -5.92
N ILE A 45 -7.34 -3.52 -7.17
CA ILE A 45 -7.94 -2.59 -8.12
C ILE A 45 -9.41 -2.96 -8.35
N ASN A 46 -9.71 -4.25 -8.49
CA ASN A 46 -11.06 -4.76 -8.67
C ASN A 46 -11.95 -4.47 -7.47
N ASP A 47 -11.46 -4.68 -6.24
CA ASP A 47 -12.20 -4.39 -5.01
C ASP A 47 -12.50 -2.88 -4.88
N VAL A 48 -11.54 -2.01 -5.22
CA VAL A 48 -11.74 -0.55 -5.18
C VAL A 48 -12.75 -0.09 -6.24
N LEU A 49 -12.77 -0.72 -7.41
CA LEU A 49 -13.57 -0.28 -8.56
C LEU A 49 -14.85 -1.12 -8.82
N VAL A 50 -15.20 -2.02 -7.90
CA VAL A 50 -16.37 -2.91 -8.04
C VAL A 50 -17.68 -2.14 -8.24
N GLU A 51 -17.84 -1.01 -7.56
CA GLU A 51 -19.03 -0.15 -7.67
C GLU A 51 -19.16 0.49 -9.07
N GLU A 52 -18.04 0.75 -9.74
CA GLU A 52 -18.01 1.26 -11.11
C GLU A 52 -18.10 0.15 -12.17
N ARG A 53 -18.22 -1.12 -11.74
CA ARG A 53 -18.29 -2.31 -12.61
C ARG A 53 -17.08 -2.46 -13.53
N ILE A 54 -15.92 -2.01 -13.08
CA ILE A 54 -14.65 -2.16 -13.77
C ILE A 54 -14.02 -3.47 -13.29
N ILE A 55 -13.54 -4.29 -14.24
CA ILE A 55 -12.86 -5.55 -13.95
C ILE A 55 -11.56 -5.59 -14.73
N VAL A 56 -10.45 -5.56 -14.01
CA VAL A 56 -9.08 -5.76 -14.48
C VAL A 56 -8.75 -7.24 -14.46
N LYS A 57 -8.15 -7.72 -15.53
CA LYS A 57 -7.65 -9.09 -15.70
C LYS A 57 -6.17 -9.12 -16.05
N GLN A 58 -5.70 -8.15 -16.82
CA GLN A 58 -4.32 -8.05 -17.27
C GLN A 58 -3.86 -6.59 -17.17
N LEU A 59 -2.92 -6.34 -16.27
CA LEU A 59 -2.47 -4.97 -15.97
C LEU A 59 -1.99 -4.21 -17.23
N GLU A 60 -1.25 -4.87 -18.11
CA GLU A 60 -0.75 -4.30 -19.37
C GLU A 60 -1.87 -3.90 -20.33
N GLU A 61 -2.93 -4.71 -20.43
CA GLU A 61 -4.02 -4.51 -21.39
C GLU A 61 -5.12 -3.59 -20.86
N ASP A 62 -5.31 -3.55 -19.54
CA ASP A 62 -6.42 -2.80 -18.94
C ASP A 62 -6.00 -1.40 -18.46
N LEU A 63 -4.71 -1.13 -18.23
CA LEU A 63 -4.25 0.16 -17.67
C LEU A 63 -3.57 1.08 -18.71
N TYR A 64 -3.17 0.56 -19.87
CA TYR A 64 -2.33 1.30 -20.83
C TYR A 64 -2.99 2.56 -21.41
N ASP A 65 -4.32 2.61 -21.48
CA ASP A 65 -5.04 3.76 -22.03
C ASP A 65 -5.33 4.85 -20.99
N GLY A 66 -5.00 4.59 -19.72
CA GLY A 66 -5.18 5.48 -18.58
C GLY A 66 -6.60 5.49 -17.98
N GLN A 67 -7.57 4.75 -18.51
CA GLN A 67 -8.95 4.75 -18.04
C GLN A 67 -9.07 4.18 -16.62
N VAL A 68 -8.54 2.98 -16.42
CA VAL A 68 -8.59 2.30 -15.12
C VAL A 68 -7.79 3.09 -14.08
N LEU A 69 -6.61 3.61 -14.46
CA LEU A 69 -5.78 4.43 -13.59
C LEU A 69 -6.49 5.73 -13.17
N GLN A 70 -7.19 6.40 -14.08
CA GLN A 70 -8.02 7.56 -13.75
C GLN A 70 -9.05 7.18 -12.68
N LYS A 71 -9.86 6.15 -12.92
CA LYS A 71 -10.94 5.76 -12.01
C LYS A 71 -10.44 5.32 -10.65
N LEU A 72 -9.34 4.58 -10.63
CA LEU A 72 -8.64 4.20 -9.40
C LEU A 72 -8.23 5.45 -8.61
N LEU A 73 -7.58 6.42 -9.26
CA LEU A 73 -7.12 7.63 -8.58
C LEU A 73 -8.30 8.48 -8.08
N GLU A 74 -9.37 8.60 -8.87
CA GLU A 74 -10.57 9.35 -8.47
C GLU A 74 -11.22 8.76 -7.21
N LYS A 75 -11.30 7.42 -7.14
CA LYS A 75 -11.88 6.71 -5.99
C LYS A 75 -10.98 6.79 -4.76
N LEU A 76 -9.67 6.64 -4.92
CA LEU A 76 -8.71 6.67 -3.82
C LEU A 76 -8.53 8.08 -3.23
N ALA A 77 -8.52 9.11 -4.08
CA ALA A 77 -8.31 10.50 -3.68
C ALA A 77 -9.62 11.27 -3.38
N ASP A 78 -10.78 10.63 -3.55
CA ASP A 78 -12.11 11.25 -3.46
C ASP A 78 -12.21 12.56 -4.26
N ARG A 79 -11.61 12.56 -5.47
CA ARG A 79 -11.49 13.74 -6.33
C ARG A 79 -11.67 13.38 -7.79
N LYS A 80 -12.48 14.14 -8.52
CA LYS A 80 -12.59 14.00 -9.98
C LYS A 80 -11.39 14.59 -10.73
N LEU A 81 -10.91 13.87 -11.75
CA LEU A 81 -9.88 14.36 -12.66
C LEU A 81 -10.53 15.01 -13.88
N ASN A 82 -9.93 16.09 -14.37
CA ASN A 82 -10.43 16.79 -15.56
C ASN A 82 -9.88 16.14 -16.83
N VAL A 83 -10.40 14.97 -17.17
CA VAL A 83 -10.04 14.22 -18.38
C VAL A 83 -11.31 13.73 -19.08
N ALA A 84 -11.22 13.52 -20.40
CA ALA A 84 -12.33 12.97 -21.17
C ALA A 84 -12.71 11.56 -20.66
N GLU A 85 -14.00 11.26 -20.51
CA GLU A 85 -14.44 9.99 -19.93
C GLU A 85 -14.04 8.77 -20.76
N VAL A 86 -14.05 8.91 -22.10
CA VAL A 86 -13.64 7.85 -23.04
C VAL A 86 -12.83 8.49 -24.17
N THR A 87 -11.72 7.87 -24.53
CA THR A 87 -10.92 8.24 -25.70
C THR A 87 -10.36 6.99 -26.37
N GLN A 88 -10.49 6.93 -27.70
CA GLN A 88 -10.02 5.81 -28.51
C GLN A 88 -8.78 6.19 -29.35
N SER A 89 -8.46 7.48 -29.45
CA SER A 89 -7.27 7.93 -30.18
C SER A 89 -6.03 7.80 -29.32
N GLU A 90 -4.92 7.40 -29.92
CA GLU A 90 -3.61 7.30 -29.25
C GLU A 90 -3.23 8.61 -28.57
N ILE A 91 -3.40 9.74 -29.28
CA ILE A 91 -3.12 11.08 -28.76
C ILE A 91 -3.97 11.38 -27.51
N GLY A 92 -5.26 11.04 -27.55
CA GLY A 92 -6.15 11.26 -26.41
C GLY A 92 -5.82 10.36 -25.21
N GLN A 93 -5.41 9.11 -25.45
CA GLN A 93 -4.95 8.19 -24.41
C GLN A 93 -3.67 8.72 -23.72
N LYS A 94 -2.68 9.16 -24.51
CA LYS A 94 -1.45 9.77 -23.97
C LYS A 94 -1.73 11.05 -23.19
N GLN A 95 -2.63 11.91 -23.67
CA GLN A 95 -3.07 13.11 -22.94
C GLN A 95 -3.77 12.76 -21.62
N LYS A 96 -4.64 11.74 -21.60
CA LYS A 96 -5.28 11.25 -20.37
C LYS A 96 -4.23 10.76 -19.38
N LEU A 97 -3.32 9.90 -19.82
CA LEU A 97 -2.22 9.42 -18.99
C LEU A 97 -1.37 10.56 -18.45
N GLN A 98 -1.07 11.58 -19.26
CA GLN A 98 -0.33 12.75 -18.80
C GLN A 98 -1.02 13.41 -17.59
N THR A 99 -2.31 13.71 -17.70
CA THR A 99 -3.07 14.32 -16.59
C THR A 99 -3.18 13.40 -15.38
N VAL A 100 -3.37 12.08 -15.58
CA VAL A 100 -3.41 11.11 -14.48
C VAL A 100 -2.06 11.05 -13.77
N LEU A 101 -0.95 10.94 -14.50
CA LEU A 101 0.39 10.84 -13.92
C LEU A 101 0.84 12.15 -13.25
N GLU A 102 0.42 13.32 -13.75
CA GLU A 102 0.60 14.60 -13.07
C GLU A 102 -0.13 14.63 -11.71
N ALA A 103 -1.39 14.18 -11.68
CA ALA A 103 -2.14 14.09 -10.43
C ALA A 103 -1.50 13.10 -9.45
N VAL A 104 -0.98 11.98 -9.94
CA VAL A 104 -0.20 11.03 -9.13
C VAL A 104 1.07 11.70 -8.59
N HIS A 105 1.80 12.46 -9.41
CA HIS A 105 3.00 13.17 -8.97
C HIS A 105 2.71 14.16 -7.83
N ASP A 106 1.64 14.93 -7.97
CA ASP A 106 1.19 15.91 -6.96
C ASP A 106 0.77 15.25 -5.64
N LEU A 107 0.18 14.05 -5.71
CA LEU A 107 -0.24 13.26 -4.54
C LEU A 107 0.95 12.61 -3.85
N LEU A 108 1.79 11.89 -4.61
CA LEU A 108 2.92 11.14 -4.05
C LEU A 108 4.03 12.06 -3.54
N ARG A 109 4.20 13.24 -4.14
CA ARG A 109 5.31 14.18 -3.87
C ARG A 109 6.65 13.47 -3.71
N PRO A 110 7.12 12.77 -4.75
CA PRO A 110 8.23 11.82 -4.68
C PRO A 110 9.60 12.54 -4.53
N HIS A 111 9.87 13.13 -3.37
CA HIS A 111 11.14 13.79 -3.08
C HIS A 111 12.23 12.72 -2.92
N GLY A 112 13.19 12.70 -3.86
CA GLY A 112 14.32 11.77 -3.84
C GLY A 112 14.01 10.35 -4.32
N TRP A 113 12.84 10.11 -4.94
CA TRP A 113 12.56 8.82 -5.57
C TRP A 113 13.04 8.80 -7.01
N THR A 114 13.53 7.65 -7.45
CA THR A 114 13.66 7.36 -8.88
C THR A 114 12.30 6.97 -9.42
N ILE A 115 11.64 7.87 -10.17
CA ILE A 115 10.38 7.58 -10.84
C ILE A 115 10.68 6.63 -12.01
N LYS A 116 10.00 5.48 -12.03
CA LYS A 116 10.21 4.38 -13.00
C LYS A 116 9.05 4.24 -13.99
N TRP A 117 8.20 5.26 -14.11
CA TRP A 117 7.06 5.28 -15.01
C TRP A 117 6.92 6.67 -15.65
N ASN A 118 6.40 6.69 -16.88
CA ASN A 118 6.03 7.85 -17.65
C ASN A 118 4.93 7.48 -18.66
N VAL A 119 4.36 8.47 -19.35
CA VAL A 119 3.26 8.25 -20.30
C VAL A 119 3.60 7.18 -21.35
N ASP A 120 4.77 7.28 -21.98
CA ASP A 120 5.16 6.34 -23.05
C ASP A 120 5.36 4.92 -22.52
N SER A 121 5.91 4.75 -21.32
CA SER A 121 6.08 3.43 -20.71
C SER A 121 4.75 2.78 -20.34
N ILE A 122 3.79 3.52 -19.80
CA ILE A 122 2.46 2.98 -19.44
C ILE A 122 1.65 2.69 -20.70
N HIS A 123 1.63 3.62 -21.66
CA HIS A 123 0.94 3.45 -22.94
C HIS A 123 1.55 2.32 -23.78
N GLY A 124 2.88 2.19 -23.74
CA GLY A 124 3.65 1.10 -24.33
C GLY A 124 3.58 -0.22 -23.55
N LYS A 125 2.63 -0.35 -22.61
CA LYS A 125 2.34 -1.59 -21.87
C LYS A 125 3.53 -2.15 -21.09
N ASN A 126 4.43 -1.29 -20.61
CA ASN A 126 5.56 -1.73 -19.82
C ASN A 126 5.11 -2.18 -18.43
N LEU A 127 5.00 -3.51 -18.22
CA LEU A 127 4.53 -4.07 -16.95
C LEU A 127 5.36 -3.63 -15.74
N ILE A 128 6.68 -3.48 -15.88
CA ILE A 128 7.54 -3.02 -14.78
C ILE A 128 7.16 -1.60 -14.34
N SER A 129 6.94 -0.71 -15.30
CA SER A 129 6.51 0.67 -15.04
C SER A 129 5.12 0.72 -14.39
N ILE A 130 4.19 -0.10 -14.89
CA ILE A 130 2.84 -0.24 -14.32
C ILE A 130 2.91 -0.76 -12.88
N LEU A 131 3.70 -1.79 -12.62
CA LEU A 131 3.85 -2.35 -11.27
C LEU A 131 4.46 -1.35 -10.29
N HIS A 132 5.51 -0.62 -10.68
CA HIS A 132 6.09 0.42 -9.82
C HIS A 132 5.07 1.51 -9.47
N LEU A 133 4.27 1.95 -10.45
CA LEU A 133 3.19 2.92 -10.23
C LEU A 133 2.15 2.38 -9.25
N LEU A 134 1.66 1.16 -9.48
CA LEU A 134 0.63 0.55 -8.64
C LEU A 134 1.11 0.28 -7.22
N VAL A 135 2.35 -0.21 -7.05
CA VAL A 135 2.96 -0.37 -5.72
C VAL A 135 3.05 0.99 -5.02
N ALA A 136 3.50 2.04 -5.72
CA ALA A 136 3.57 3.38 -5.14
C ALA A 136 2.19 3.90 -4.69
N LEU A 137 1.14 3.67 -5.50
CA LEU A 137 -0.23 4.05 -5.16
C LEU A 137 -0.79 3.24 -3.98
N ALA A 138 -0.65 1.91 -4.02
CA ALA A 138 -1.09 1.02 -2.95
C ALA A 138 -0.46 1.41 -1.61
N MET A 139 0.84 1.74 -1.63
CA MET A 139 1.56 2.17 -0.44
C MET A 139 1.13 3.57 0.04
N HIS A 140 0.98 4.53 -0.87
CA HIS A 140 0.57 5.90 -0.53
C HIS A 140 -0.81 5.94 0.11
N PHE A 141 -1.76 5.24 -0.50
CA PHE A 141 -3.15 5.18 -0.03
C PHE A 141 -3.35 4.14 1.08
N ARG A 142 -2.29 3.45 1.51
CA ARG A 142 -2.34 2.38 2.51
C ARG A 142 -3.45 1.38 2.20
N ALA A 143 -3.44 0.90 0.96
CA ALA A 143 -4.39 -0.09 0.48
C ALA A 143 -4.48 -1.27 1.46
N PRO A 144 -5.69 -1.82 1.72
CA PRO A 144 -5.90 -2.93 2.66
C PRO A 144 -5.46 -4.26 2.06
N ILE A 145 -4.23 -4.31 1.56
CA ILE A 145 -3.59 -5.47 0.95
C ILE A 145 -2.19 -5.67 1.53
N ARG A 146 -1.74 -6.92 1.48
CA ARG A 146 -0.38 -7.30 1.83
C ARG A 146 0.42 -7.55 0.57
N LEU A 147 1.31 -6.62 0.23
CA LEU A 147 2.23 -6.82 -0.88
C LEU A 147 3.29 -7.87 -0.47
N PRO A 148 3.64 -8.82 -1.36
CA PRO A 148 4.76 -9.73 -1.11
C PRO A 148 6.07 -8.94 -1.03
N GLU A 149 6.93 -9.31 -0.08
CA GLU A 149 8.22 -8.65 0.15
C GLU A 149 9.34 -9.26 -0.69
N HIS A 150 10.30 -8.40 -1.07
CA HIS A 150 11.50 -8.75 -1.83
C HIS A 150 11.18 -9.40 -3.19
N VAL A 151 10.23 -8.81 -3.92
CA VAL A 151 9.95 -9.22 -5.30
C VAL A 151 10.90 -8.49 -6.22
N SER A 152 11.76 -9.26 -6.89
CA SER A 152 12.70 -8.76 -7.90
C SER A 152 12.60 -9.60 -9.15
N VAL A 153 12.78 -8.97 -10.30
CA VAL A 153 12.69 -9.63 -11.61
C VAL A 153 13.91 -9.31 -12.45
N GLN A 154 14.35 -10.29 -13.24
CA GLN A 154 15.35 -10.07 -14.27
C GLN A 154 14.67 -9.45 -15.49
N VAL A 155 15.26 -8.35 -15.95
CA VAL A 155 14.77 -7.54 -17.04
C VAL A 155 15.82 -7.52 -18.13
N VAL A 156 15.38 -7.87 -19.34
CA VAL A 156 16.17 -7.83 -20.55
C VAL A 156 15.93 -6.48 -21.22
N VAL A 157 16.98 -5.68 -21.29
CA VAL A 157 17.00 -4.40 -21.98
C VAL A 157 17.65 -4.61 -23.34
N VAL A 158 16.88 -4.42 -24.41
CA VAL A 158 17.37 -4.49 -25.79
C VAL A 158 17.44 -3.07 -26.34
N ARG A 159 18.63 -2.64 -26.75
CA ARG A 159 18.87 -1.33 -27.36
C ARG A 159 19.53 -1.49 -28.72
N LYS A 160 19.04 -0.78 -29.73
CA LYS A 160 19.70 -0.73 -31.05
C LYS A 160 20.74 0.39 -31.09
N ARG A 161 22.00 0.05 -31.37
CA ARG A 161 23.10 1.00 -31.57
C ARG A 161 23.93 0.60 -32.79
N GLU A 162 24.16 1.54 -33.68
CA GLU A 162 24.88 1.38 -34.94
C GLU A 162 24.32 0.21 -35.78
N GLY A 163 22.99 0.03 -35.76
CA GLY A 163 22.33 -1.09 -36.43
C GLY A 163 22.46 -2.46 -35.75
N LEU A 164 23.17 -2.56 -34.62
CA LEU A 164 23.31 -3.80 -33.82
C LEU A 164 22.41 -3.76 -32.58
N LEU A 165 21.80 -4.90 -32.24
CA LEU A 165 21.05 -5.05 -30.99
C LEU A 165 22.03 -5.38 -29.85
N GLN A 166 22.06 -4.51 -28.84
CA GLN A 166 22.75 -4.72 -27.57
C GLN A 166 21.74 -5.18 -26.53
N THR A 167 22.00 -6.36 -25.94
CA THR A 167 21.16 -6.93 -24.89
C THR A 167 21.86 -6.84 -23.55
N THR A 168 21.18 -6.28 -22.54
CA THR A 168 21.68 -6.18 -21.17
C THR A 168 20.67 -6.79 -20.22
N HIS A 169 21.13 -7.55 -19.23
CA HIS A 169 20.26 -8.06 -18.16
C HIS A 169 20.41 -7.16 -16.93
N VAL A 170 19.30 -6.68 -16.40
CA VAL A 170 19.21 -5.80 -15.23
C VAL A 170 18.24 -6.42 -14.24
N SER A 171 18.63 -6.48 -12.97
CA SER A 171 17.71 -6.85 -11.90
C SER A 171 16.91 -5.63 -11.47
N GLU A 172 15.58 -5.67 -11.55
CA GLU A 172 14.69 -4.63 -11.03
C GLU A 172 13.97 -5.14 -9.79
N GLU A 173 14.04 -4.37 -8.69
CA GLU A 173 13.38 -4.66 -7.43
C GLU A 173 12.04 -3.92 -7.36
N LEU A 174 10.93 -4.68 -7.34
CA LEU A 174 9.56 -4.16 -7.36
C LEU A 174 9.04 -3.87 -5.96
N THR A 175 9.40 -4.69 -4.97
CA THR A 175 9.01 -4.53 -3.57
C THR A 175 10.20 -4.79 -2.63
N THR A 176 10.23 -4.06 -1.51
CA THR A 176 11.22 -4.24 -0.43
C THR A 176 10.52 -4.81 0.81
N THR A 177 11.03 -4.55 2.01
CA THR A 177 10.27 -4.77 3.25
C THR A 177 9.12 -3.78 3.37
N THR A 178 8.02 -4.20 4.01
CA THR A 178 6.85 -3.35 4.27
C THR A 178 7.23 -2.06 4.98
N GLU A 179 8.16 -2.13 5.95
CA GLU A 179 8.68 -0.97 6.67
C GLU A 179 9.39 0.03 5.75
N MET A 180 10.24 -0.43 4.83
CA MET A 180 10.95 0.44 3.90
C MET A 180 10.02 1.03 2.83
N MET A 181 8.98 0.30 2.43
CA MET A 181 7.97 0.81 1.51
C MET A 181 7.07 1.86 2.18
N MET A 182 6.67 1.63 3.45
CA MET A 182 5.85 2.58 4.22
C MET A 182 6.64 3.81 4.68
N GLY A 183 7.92 3.64 5.03
CA GLY A 183 8.79 4.70 5.54
C GLY A 183 9.19 5.76 4.51
N ARG A 184 8.77 5.63 3.25
CA ARG A 184 8.91 6.66 2.20
C ARG A 184 7.81 7.73 2.23
N PHE A 185 6.76 7.53 3.04
CA PHE A 185 5.67 8.48 3.20
C PHE A 185 5.72 9.09 4.61
N GLU A 186 5.76 10.42 4.71
CA GLU A 186 5.92 11.24 5.93
C GLU A 186 6.33 10.45 7.19
N ARG A 187 7.64 10.24 7.36
CA ARG A 187 8.21 9.68 8.59
C ARG A 187 7.70 10.45 9.79
N ASP A 188 7.20 9.73 10.80
CA ASP A 188 6.76 10.33 12.04
C ASP A 188 7.73 10.08 13.19
N ALA A 189 7.41 10.62 14.37
CA ALA A 189 8.24 10.50 15.55
C ALA A 189 8.45 9.03 15.97
N PHE A 190 7.52 8.11 15.64
CA PHE A 190 7.68 6.69 15.92
C PHE A 190 8.70 6.04 14.98
N ASP A 191 8.78 6.44 13.71
CA ASP A 191 9.85 5.95 12.81
C ASP A 191 11.23 6.33 13.35
N THR A 192 11.40 7.57 13.78
CA THR A 192 12.67 8.02 14.38
C THR A 192 12.98 7.31 15.71
N LEU A 193 11.95 7.07 16.54
CA LEU A 193 12.09 6.36 17.83
C LEU A 193 12.58 4.92 17.63
N PHE A 194 12.01 4.20 16.66
CA PHE A 194 12.41 2.82 16.35
C PHE A 194 13.81 2.77 15.73
N ASP A 195 14.12 3.66 14.78
CA ASP A 195 15.39 3.66 14.05
C ASP A 195 16.59 4.04 14.96
N HIS A 196 16.41 5.03 15.85
CA HIS A 196 17.53 5.71 16.51
C HIS A 196 17.47 5.73 18.05
N ALA A 197 16.38 5.27 18.67
CA ALA A 197 16.23 5.37 20.14
C ALA A 197 15.49 4.17 20.76
N PRO A 198 15.97 2.93 20.56
CA PRO A 198 15.37 1.72 21.14
C PRO A 198 15.27 1.79 22.68
N ASP A 199 16.21 2.47 23.34
CA ASP A 199 16.19 2.63 24.80
C ASP A 199 14.97 3.44 25.26
N LYS A 200 14.56 4.46 24.48
CA LYS A 200 13.38 5.29 24.77
C LYS A 200 12.07 4.56 24.46
N LEU A 201 12.09 3.59 23.55
CA LEU A 201 10.92 2.77 23.21
C LEU A 201 10.39 2.04 24.45
N SER A 202 11.28 1.51 25.28
CA SER A 202 10.91 0.82 26.53
C SER A 202 10.14 1.73 27.49
N VAL A 203 10.54 3.01 27.59
CA VAL A 203 9.90 4.02 28.43
C VAL A 203 8.51 4.37 27.88
N VAL A 204 8.39 4.53 26.57
CA VAL A 204 7.10 4.80 25.90
C VAL A 204 6.13 3.64 26.14
N LYS A 205 6.57 2.39 25.94
CA LYS A 205 5.75 1.20 26.22
C LYS A 205 5.23 1.20 27.65
N LYS A 206 6.11 1.41 28.64
CA LYS A 206 5.73 1.44 30.05
C LYS A 206 4.73 2.55 30.37
N SER A 207 4.90 3.72 29.78
CA SER A 207 3.95 4.84 29.92
C SER A 207 2.58 4.49 29.33
N LEU A 208 2.55 3.87 28.15
CA LEU A 208 1.29 3.48 27.50
C LEU A 208 0.58 2.35 28.25
N ILE A 209 1.31 1.35 28.74
CA ILE A 209 0.77 0.30 29.63
C ILE A 209 0.12 0.93 30.87
N THR A 210 0.81 1.87 31.52
CA THR A 210 0.29 2.57 32.70
C THR A 210 -1.00 3.33 32.38
N PHE A 211 -1.04 4.00 31.23
CA PHE A 211 -2.24 4.71 30.76
C PHE A 211 -3.40 3.76 30.49
N VAL A 212 -3.21 2.71 29.68
CA VAL A 212 -4.33 1.81 29.33
C VAL A 212 -4.85 1.06 30.56
N ASN A 213 -3.97 0.62 31.47
CA ASN A 213 -4.38 -0.07 32.69
C ASN A 213 -5.10 0.85 33.68
N LYS A 214 -4.82 2.17 33.68
CA LYS A 214 -5.60 3.13 34.47
C LYS A 214 -7.10 3.04 34.16
N HIS A 215 -7.44 2.78 32.90
CA HIS A 215 -8.82 2.66 32.44
C HIS A 215 -9.30 1.20 32.46
N LEU A 216 -8.59 0.28 31.81
CA LEU A 216 -9.02 -1.11 31.63
C LEU A 216 -9.14 -1.89 32.94
N ASN A 217 -8.39 -1.54 33.99
CA ASN A 217 -8.54 -2.15 35.32
C ASN A 217 -9.93 -1.90 35.92
N LYS A 218 -10.66 -0.85 35.49
CA LYS A 218 -12.07 -0.62 35.89
C LYS A 218 -12.99 -1.77 35.45
N LEU A 219 -12.57 -2.55 34.44
CA LEU A 219 -13.26 -3.75 33.94
C LEU A 219 -12.56 -5.05 34.35
N ASN A 220 -11.60 -5.01 35.28
CA ASN A 220 -10.73 -6.13 35.66
C ASN A 220 -9.91 -6.71 34.47
N LEU A 221 -9.56 -5.85 33.50
CA LEU A 221 -8.69 -6.21 32.39
C LEU A 221 -7.31 -5.59 32.61
N GLU A 222 -6.27 -6.42 32.54
CA GLU A 222 -4.88 -5.99 32.68
C GLU A 222 -4.10 -6.21 31.38
N VAL A 223 -3.36 -5.18 30.99
CA VAL A 223 -2.43 -5.19 29.86
C VAL A 223 -1.01 -5.29 30.39
N THR A 224 -0.30 -6.34 29.99
CA THR A 224 1.12 -6.57 30.24
C THR A 224 1.96 -6.46 28.97
N GLU A 225 1.37 -6.75 27.80
CA GLU A 225 2.04 -6.81 26.50
C GLU A 225 1.24 -6.03 25.44
N LEU A 226 1.84 -4.95 24.91
CA LEU A 226 1.21 -4.12 23.89
C LEU A 226 1.27 -4.77 22.50
N GLU A 227 2.20 -5.70 22.31
CA GLU A 227 2.46 -6.43 21.07
C GLU A 227 1.28 -7.31 20.67
N THR A 228 0.57 -7.89 21.64
CA THR A 228 -0.38 -8.98 21.42
C THR A 228 -1.80 -8.67 21.89
N GLN A 229 -1.96 -8.00 23.04
CA GLN A 229 -3.27 -7.90 23.70
C GLN A 229 -4.25 -6.91 23.04
N PHE A 230 -3.81 -6.14 22.05
CA PHE A 230 -4.69 -5.25 21.27
C PHE A 230 -5.02 -5.78 19.87
N ALA A 231 -4.40 -6.89 19.44
CA ALA A 231 -4.54 -7.40 18.07
C ALA A 231 -5.94 -7.93 17.73
N ASP A 232 -6.76 -8.23 18.73
CA ASP A 232 -8.15 -8.65 18.50
C ASP A 232 -9.16 -7.50 18.48
N GLY A 233 -8.69 -6.27 18.74
CA GLY A 233 -9.47 -5.04 18.78
C GLY A 233 -10.40 -4.90 20.00
N VAL A 234 -10.62 -5.93 20.81
CA VAL A 234 -11.57 -5.90 21.94
C VAL A 234 -11.14 -4.87 22.97
N TYR A 235 -9.86 -4.88 23.35
CA TYR A 235 -9.34 -3.92 24.32
C TYR A 235 -9.36 -2.48 23.79
N LEU A 236 -9.21 -2.27 22.47
CA LEU A 236 -9.33 -0.93 21.88
C LEU A 236 -10.76 -0.40 21.97
N VAL A 237 -11.76 -1.23 21.63
CA VAL A 237 -13.18 -0.86 21.71
C VAL A 237 -13.58 -0.54 23.15
N LEU A 238 -13.22 -1.41 24.10
CA LEU A 238 -13.54 -1.20 25.52
C LEU A 238 -12.82 0.03 26.09
N LEU A 239 -11.55 0.23 25.73
CA LEU A 239 -10.80 1.42 26.13
C LEU A 239 -11.48 2.69 25.61
N MET A 240 -11.95 2.73 24.36
CA MET A 240 -12.69 3.88 23.82
C MET A 240 -13.97 4.19 24.60
N GLY A 241 -14.78 3.18 24.92
CA GLY A 241 -15.97 3.38 25.75
C GLY A 241 -15.64 3.95 27.13
N LEU A 242 -14.56 3.49 27.76
CA LEU A 242 -14.10 4.01 29.05
C LEU A 242 -13.55 5.45 28.98
N LEU A 243 -12.90 5.83 27.88
CA LEU A 243 -12.31 7.15 27.70
C LEU A 243 -13.35 8.23 27.41
N GLU A 244 -14.43 7.86 26.72
CA GLU A 244 -15.54 8.75 26.36
C GLU A 244 -16.76 8.61 27.30
N ASP A 245 -16.62 7.79 28.35
CA ASP A 245 -17.65 7.54 29.37
C ASP A 245 -19.01 7.06 28.80
N TYR A 246 -18.95 6.13 27.85
CA TYR A 246 -20.14 5.46 27.32
C TYR A 246 -19.99 3.95 27.19
N PHE A 247 -21.12 3.26 27.19
CA PHE A 247 -21.17 1.84 26.93
C PHE A 247 -21.19 1.56 25.42
N VAL A 248 -20.26 0.72 24.95
CA VAL A 248 -20.26 0.24 23.57
C VAL A 248 -21.17 -0.99 23.46
N PRO A 249 -22.24 -0.97 22.64
CA PRO A 249 -23.12 -2.12 22.51
C PRO A 249 -22.39 -3.37 22.01
N LEU A 250 -22.55 -4.49 22.72
CA LEU A 250 -21.85 -5.75 22.44
C LEU A 250 -22.22 -6.39 21.10
N HIS A 251 -23.29 -5.93 20.44
CA HIS A 251 -23.65 -6.42 19.10
C HIS A 251 -22.90 -5.71 17.98
N ASN A 252 -22.16 -4.63 18.27
CA ASN A 252 -21.40 -3.87 17.26
C ASN A 252 -19.99 -4.43 17.04
N PHE A 253 -19.50 -5.28 17.93
CA PHE A 253 -18.16 -5.85 17.86
C PHE A 253 -18.14 -7.27 18.45
N TYR A 254 -17.13 -8.05 18.09
CA TYR A 254 -16.97 -9.42 18.55
C TYR A 254 -16.19 -9.45 19.86
N LEU A 255 -16.80 -9.91 20.96
CA LEU A 255 -16.09 -10.07 22.24
C LEU A 255 -15.05 -11.18 22.23
N THR A 256 -15.26 -12.21 21.41
CA THR A 256 -14.37 -13.37 21.27
C THR A 256 -14.11 -13.61 19.78
N PRO A 257 -13.36 -12.72 19.10
CA PRO A 257 -13.12 -12.84 17.67
C PRO A 257 -12.19 -14.02 17.36
N GLU A 258 -12.66 -14.95 16.54
CA GLU A 258 -11.93 -16.15 16.16
C GLU A 258 -11.24 -16.00 14.79
N SER A 259 -11.88 -15.28 13.86
CA SER A 259 -11.35 -15.07 12.51
C SER A 259 -10.54 -13.78 12.38
N PHE A 260 -9.66 -13.74 11.38
CA PHE A 260 -8.92 -12.52 11.03
C PHE A 260 -9.87 -11.36 10.73
N ASP A 261 -10.92 -11.60 9.95
CA ASP A 261 -11.91 -10.58 9.57
C ASP A 261 -12.67 -10.03 10.78
N GLN A 262 -13.00 -10.86 11.77
CA GLN A 262 -13.64 -10.40 13.01
C GLN A 262 -12.72 -9.47 13.81
N LYS A 263 -11.42 -9.77 13.85
CA LYS A 263 -10.42 -8.90 14.51
C LYS A 263 -10.25 -7.58 13.77
N VAL A 264 -10.16 -7.62 12.43
CA VAL A 264 -10.08 -6.43 11.58
C VAL A 264 -11.32 -5.56 11.75
N HIS A 265 -12.52 -6.17 11.80
CA HIS A 265 -13.78 -5.48 12.10
C HIS A 265 -13.70 -4.72 13.43
N ASN A 266 -13.29 -5.39 14.51
CA ASN A 266 -13.18 -4.77 15.84
C ASN A 266 -12.22 -3.57 15.85
N VAL A 267 -11.03 -3.71 15.23
CA VAL A 267 -10.05 -2.62 15.18
C VAL A 267 -10.57 -1.46 14.31
N SER A 268 -11.21 -1.76 13.18
CA SER A 268 -11.83 -0.75 12.31
C SER A 268 -12.91 0.02 13.06
N PHE A 269 -13.79 -0.69 13.77
CA PHE A 269 -14.82 -0.10 14.60
C PHE A 269 -14.23 0.78 15.72
N ALA A 270 -13.16 0.35 16.38
CA ALA A 270 -12.47 1.21 17.35
C ALA A 270 -11.93 2.51 16.72
N PHE A 271 -11.47 2.48 15.47
CA PHE A 271 -11.00 3.68 14.77
C PHE A 271 -12.15 4.61 14.37
N GLU A 272 -13.34 4.08 14.10
CA GLU A 272 -14.56 4.88 13.92
C GLU A 272 -14.92 5.59 15.24
N LEU A 273 -14.96 4.86 16.36
CA LEU A 273 -15.20 5.45 17.68
C LEU A 273 -14.20 6.55 18.04
N MET A 274 -12.93 6.39 17.66
CA MET A 274 -11.90 7.42 17.83
C MET A 274 -12.22 8.69 17.06
N GLN A 275 -12.66 8.56 15.80
CA GLN A 275 -13.02 9.69 14.95
C GLN A 275 -14.28 10.38 15.47
N ASP A 276 -15.28 9.62 15.92
CA ASP A 276 -16.50 10.15 16.54
C ASP A 276 -16.20 10.91 17.84
N GLY A 277 -15.23 10.43 18.62
CA GLY A 277 -14.70 11.15 19.77
C GLY A 277 -13.95 12.44 19.40
N GLY A 278 -13.60 12.66 18.11
CA GLY A 278 -12.90 13.84 17.63
C GLY A 278 -11.37 13.68 17.52
N LEU A 279 -10.84 12.45 17.49
CA LEU A 279 -9.45 12.21 17.08
C LEU A 279 -9.33 12.27 15.55
N LYS A 280 -8.14 12.58 15.07
CA LYS A 280 -7.81 12.34 13.67
C LYS A 280 -7.83 10.82 13.41
N LYS A 281 -8.28 10.42 12.23
CA LYS A 281 -8.21 9.03 11.76
C LYS A 281 -6.80 8.46 12.04
N PRO A 282 -6.68 7.33 12.75
CA PRO A 282 -5.38 6.72 13.00
C PRO A 282 -4.60 6.48 11.71
N LYS A 283 -3.28 6.70 11.76
CA LYS A 283 -2.40 6.43 10.61
C LYS A 283 -2.24 4.93 10.35
N ALA A 284 -2.33 4.09 11.39
CA ALA A 284 -2.24 2.64 11.27
C ALA A 284 -3.42 2.08 10.46
N ARG A 285 -3.21 0.99 9.72
CA ARG A 285 -4.32 0.18 9.19
C ARG A 285 -4.82 -0.79 10.25
N PRO A 286 -6.11 -1.15 10.27
CA PRO A 286 -6.63 -2.17 11.17
C PRO A 286 -5.87 -3.49 11.08
N GLU A 287 -5.55 -3.94 9.87
CA GLU A 287 -4.82 -5.17 9.59
C GLU A 287 -3.41 -5.15 10.17
N ASP A 288 -2.75 -4.00 10.23
CA ASP A 288 -1.40 -3.90 10.81
C ASP A 288 -1.44 -4.19 12.31
N VAL A 289 -2.47 -3.67 13.02
CA VAL A 289 -2.69 -3.96 14.45
C VAL A 289 -3.00 -5.45 14.66
N VAL A 290 -3.88 -6.03 13.83
CA VAL A 290 -4.24 -7.46 13.90
C VAL A 290 -3.05 -8.37 13.61
N ASN A 291 -2.13 -7.95 12.74
CA ASN A 291 -0.90 -8.66 12.42
C ASN A 291 0.26 -8.40 13.40
N LEU A 292 -0.03 -7.84 14.59
CA LEU A 292 0.96 -7.63 15.65
C LEU A 292 2.05 -6.62 15.28
N ASP A 293 1.77 -5.67 14.39
CA ASP A 293 2.70 -4.56 14.11
C ASP A 293 2.74 -3.61 15.31
N LEU A 294 3.73 -3.82 16.18
CA LEU A 294 3.92 -3.05 17.39
C LEU A 294 3.98 -1.54 17.11
N LYS A 295 4.61 -1.12 16.02
CA LYS A 295 4.73 0.31 15.68
C LYS A 295 3.35 0.94 15.45
N SER A 296 2.48 0.25 14.72
CA SER A 296 1.08 0.66 14.50
C SER A 296 0.28 0.69 15.80
N THR A 297 0.38 -0.35 16.64
CA THR A 297 -0.31 -0.38 17.94
C THR A 297 0.12 0.77 18.84
N LEU A 298 1.43 1.07 18.93
CA LEU A 298 1.94 2.18 19.73
C LEU A 298 1.46 3.53 19.21
N ARG A 299 1.40 3.73 17.89
CA ARG A 299 0.86 4.97 17.29
C ARG A 299 -0.60 5.19 17.68
N VAL A 300 -1.43 4.15 17.59
CA VAL A 300 -2.84 4.19 17.99
C VAL A 300 -2.98 4.57 19.45
N LEU A 301 -2.30 3.84 20.35
CA LEU A 301 -2.37 4.08 21.79
C LEU A 301 -1.80 5.44 22.19
N TYR A 302 -0.76 5.92 21.51
CA TYR A 302 -0.18 7.23 21.78
C TYR A 302 -1.10 8.38 21.36
N ASN A 303 -1.88 8.22 20.28
CA ASN A 303 -2.91 9.19 19.92
C ASN A 303 -3.99 9.30 21.01
N LEU A 304 -4.42 8.15 21.56
CA LEU A 304 -5.34 8.12 22.71
C LEU A 304 -4.71 8.79 23.93
N PHE A 305 -3.49 8.38 24.31
CA PHE A 305 -2.76 8.96 25.44
C PHE A 305 -2.65 10.48 25.32
N THR A 306 -2.27 11.00 24.15
CA THR A 306 -2.07 12.45 23.97
C THR A 306 -3.33 13.25 24.25
N LYS A 307 -4.48 12.70 23.88
CA LYS A 307 -5.79 13.34 24.09
C LYS A 307 -6.34 13.12 25.50
N TYR A 308 -6.29 11.90 26.01
CA TYR A 308 -6.99 11.52 27.25
C TYR A 308 -6.08 11.33 28.47
N LYS A 309 -4.78 11.66 28.41
CA LYS A 309 -3.86 11.55 29.57
C LYS A 309 -4.36 12.21 30.86
N ASN A 310 -5.25 13.19 30.75
CA ASN A 310 -5.80 13.94 31.88
C ASN A 310 -7.20 13.46 32.31
N VAL A 311 -7.78 12.46 31.63
CA VAL A 311 -9.09 11.88 31.96
C VAL A 311 -8.92 10.89 33.10
N GLU A 312 -9.86 10.90 34.05
CA GLU A 312 -9.84 10.05 35.26
C GLU A 312 -10.54 8.71 35.09
#